data_AF-A0A379AE91-F1
#
_entry.id   AF-A0A379AE91-F1
#
_cell.length_a   1.000
_cell.length_b   1.000
_cell.length_c   1.000
_cell.angle_alpha   90.00
_cell.angle_beta   90.00
_cell.angle_gamma   90.00
#
_symmetry.space_group_name_H-M   'P 1'
#
loop_
_entity.id
_entity.type
_entity.pdbx_description
1 polymer ?
#
loop_
_entity_poly.entity_id
_entity_poly.type
_entity_poly.pdbx_seq_one_letter_code
_entity_poly.pdbx_strand_id
1 'polypeptide(L)'
;MIPQIEAAIKSYPWPTTYRAWPGPNSNTFLAHIGREVPALRLDLPANALGKDYRPLWRPVGLPPSGRGLQVSILGVAGVTVGAEEGFEVNLLGLNMGVDFTPFRLRLPFIGGLGNDNLQQDKP
;
A
#
# COMPACT_ATOMS: atom_id res chain seq x y z
N MET A 1 15.41 -11.85 -6.76
CA MET A 1 14.26 -11.37 -5.96
C MET A 1 14.52 -11.44 -4.47
N ILE A 2 14.83 -12.61 -3.88
CA ILE A 2 15.12 -12.73 -2.43
C ILE A 2 16.16 -11.70 -1.93
N PRO A 3 17.32 -11.49 -2.58
CA PRO A 3 18.30 -10.50 -2.10
C PRO A 3 17.78 -9.05 -2.07
N GLN A 4 16.85 -8.70 -2.98
CA GLN A 4 16.22 -7.38 -3.00
C GLN A 4 15.26 -7.21 -1.83
N ILE A 5 14.50 -8.26 -1.52
CA ILE A 5 13.62 -8.28 -0.34
C ILE A 5 14.45 -8.16 0.93
N GLU A 6 15.54 -8.91 1.08
CA GLU A 6 16.44 -8.79 2.23
C GLU A 6 17.04 -7.39 2.39
N ALA A 7 17.40 -6.74 1.28
CA ALA A 7 17.87 -5.35 1.28
C ALA A 7 16.76 -4.39 1.73
N ALA A 8 15.53 -4.57 1.23
CA ALA A 8 14.37 -3.77 1.63
C ALA A 8 14.01 -3.94 3.11
N ILE A 9 14.13 -5.16 3.65
CA ILE A 9 13.96 -5.43 5.08
C ILE A 9 15.00 -4.64 5.89
N LYS A 10 16.27 -4.68 5.48
CA LYS A 10 17.36 -3.97 6.16
C LYS A 10 17.23 -2.45 6.09
N SER A 11 16.60 -1.90 5.05
CA SER A 11 16.40 -0.46 4.88
C SER A 11 15.13 0.08 5.54
N TYR A 12 14.31 -0.78 6.16
CA TYR A 12 13.06 -0.36 6.78
C TYR A 12 13.31 0.63 7.94
N PRO A 13 12.70 1.84 7.92
CA PRO A 13 13.03 2.89 8.88
C PRO A 13 12.43 2.70 10.29
N TRP A 14 11.53 1.73 10.49
CA TRP A 14 10.87 1.50 11.78
C TRP A 14 11.05 0.05 12.30
N PRO A 15 12.29 -0.46 12.41
CA PRO A 15 12.53 -1.87 12.73
C PRO A 15 12.09 -2.28 14.14
N THR A 16 11.99 -1.32 15.06
CA THR A 16 11.65 -1.54 16.48
C THR A 16 10.47 -0.68 16.94
N THR A 17 9.79 0.00 16.02
CA THR A 17 8.67 0.90 16.33
C THR A 17 7.40 0.37 15.71
N TYR A 18 6.38 0.16 16.54
CA TYR A 18 5.06 -0.28 16.09
C TYR A 18 3.97 0.59 16.72
N ARG A 19 3.02 1.04 15.92
CA ARG A 19 1.80 1.74 16.36
C ARG A 19 0.65 1.35 15.45
N ALA A 20 -0.46 0.91 16.05
CA ALA A 20 -1.61 0.40 15.30
C ALA A 20 -2.10 1.39 14.22
N TRP A 21 -2.45 2.63 14.63
CA TRP A 21 -2.75 3.75 13.75
C TRP A 21 -2.84 5.07 14.57
N PRO A 22 -2.55 6.25 13.99
CA PRO A 22 -1.72 6.45 12.80
C PRO A 22 -0.25 6.21 13.17
N GLY A 23 0.47 5.41 12.38
CA GLY A 23 1.86 5.06 12.67
C GLY A 23 2.37 3.88 11.84
N PRO A 24 3.67 3.57 11.96
CA PRO A 24 4.26 2.41 11.33
C PRO A 24 3.70 1.11 11.94
N ASN A 25 3.24 0.20 11.10
CA ASN A 25 2.75 -1.12 11.47
C ASN A 25 3.15 -2.19 10.43
N SER A 26 2.56 -3.38 10.48
CA SER A 26 2.85 -4.47 9.53
C SER A 26 2.51 -4.12 8.07
N ASN A 27 1.43 -3.37 7.83
CA ASN A 27 1.05 -2.93 6.49
C ASN A 27 1.99 -1.84 5.97
N THR A 28 2.48 -0.95 6.84
CA THR A 28 3.53 0.02 6.49
C THR A 28 4.82 -0.70 6.08
N PHE A 29 5.18 -1.77 6.78
CA PHE A 29 6.32 -2.60 6.44
C PHE A 29 6.15 -3.28 5.08
N LEU A 30 5.02 -3.95 4.83
CA LEU A 30 4.74 -4.56 3.52
C LEU A 30 4.75 -3.51 2.39
N ALA A 31 4.19 -2.33 2.65
CA ALA A 31 4.20 -1.23 1.70
C ALA A 31 5.64 -0.71 1.42
N HIS A 32 6.53 -0.74 2.41
CA HIS A 32 7.95 -0.45 2.21
C HIS A 32 8.63 -1.50 1.33
N ILE A 33 8.42 -2.79 1.61
CA ILE A 33 8.97 -3.88 0.78
C ILE A 33 8.50 -3.76 -0.67
N GLY A 34 7.21 -3.51 -0.90
CA GLY A 34 6.67 -3.33 -2.25
C GLY A 34 7.32 -2.15 -2.99
N ARG A 35 7.49 -1.00 -2.32
CA ARG A 35 8.15 0.20 -2.89
C ARG A 35 9.60 -0.06 -3.26
N GLU A 36 10.35 -0.74 -2.41
CA GLU A 36 11.77 -1.04 -2.62
C GLU A 36 12.00 -2.20 -3.60
N VAL A 37 10.99 -3.05 -3.81
CA VAL A 37 11.03 -4.18 -4.76
C VAL A 37 9.85 -4.11 -5.75
N PRO A 38 9.83 -3.15 -6.70
CA PRO A 38 8.71 -2.95 -7.64
C PRO A 38 8.40 -4.15 -8.54
N ALA A 39 9.33 -5.10 -8.64
CA ALA A 39 9.11 -6.37 -9.34
C ALA A 39 7.99 -7.22 -8.71
N LEU A 40 7.69 -7.02 -7.41
CA LEU A 40 6.58 -7.69 -6.73
C LEU A 40 5.21 -7.20 -7.18
N ARG A 41 5.12 -5.97 -7.71
CA ARG A 41 3.85 -5.33 -8.12
C ARG A 41 2.80 -5.41 -7.01
N LEU A 42 3.24 -5.14 -5.77
CA LEU A 42 2.43 -5.39 -4.59
C LEU A 42 1.25 -4.41 -4.54
N ASP A 43 0.05 -4.95 -4.75
CA ASP A 43 -1.19 -4.23 -4.58
C ASP A 43 -1.79 -4.57 -3.21
N LEU A 44 -1.66 -3.65 -2.26
CA LEU A 44 -2.19 -3.85 -0.91
C LEU A 44 -3.69 -3.51 -0.87
N PRO A 45 -4.52 -4.33 -0.22
CA PRO A 45 -5.96 -4.16 -0.24
C PRO A 45 -6.38 -2.89 0.51
N ALA A 46 -7.53 -2.33 0.16
CA ALA A 46 -8.05 -1.09 0.74
C ALA A 46 -8.22 -1.17 2.28
N ASN A 47 -8.49 -2.37 2.82
CA ASN A 47 -8.62 -2.60 4.26
C ASN A 47 -7.28 -2.78 5.00
N ALA A 48 -6.12 -2.74 4.31
CA ALA A 48 -4.80 -2.80 4.94
C ALA A 48 -4.44 -1.45 5.61
N LEU A 49 -5.05 -1.21 6.78
CA LEU A 49 -4.87 0.01 7.56
C LEU A 49 -3.38 0.27 7.85
N GLY A 50 -2.88 1.43 7.41
CA GLY A 50 -1.47 1.83 7.56
C GLY A 50 -0.58 1.60 6.34
N LYS A 51 -1.09 1.01 5.25
CA LYS A 51 -0.34 0.88 3.98
C LYS A 51 0.10 2.23 3.38
N ASP A 52 -0.69 3.27 3.63
CA ASP A 52 -0.46 4.64 3.16
C ASP A 52 0.25 5.51 4.19
N TYR A 53 0.75 4.94 5.29
CA TYR A 53 1.49 5.71 6.28
C TYR A 53 2.73 6.35 5.65
N ARG A 54 2.81 7.67 5.73
CA ARG A 54 3.97 8.48 5.35
C ARG A 54 4.21 9.56 6.39
N PRO A 55 5.43 9.71 6.91
CA PRO A 55 5.71 10.71 7.92
C PRO A 55 5.64 12.12 7.33
N LEU A 56 5.41 13.12 8.19
CA LEU A 56 5.26 14.53 7.77
C LEU A 56 6.46 15.07 6.99
N TRP A 57 7.67 14.55 7.24
CA TRP A 57 8.88 14.96 6.52
C TRP A 57 9.04 14.26 5.15
N ARG A 58 8.23 13.25 4.82
CA ARG A 58 8.20 12.57 3.50
C ARG A 58 6.77 12.22 3.05
N PRO A 59 5.89 13.23 2.85
CA PRO A 59 4.49 13.00 2.52
C PRO A 59 4.27 12.48 1.09
N VAL A 60 5.24 12.69 0.19
CA VAL A 60 5.14 12.31 -1.24
C VAL A 60 6.10 11.16 -1.58
N GLY A 61 5.68 10.24 -2.44
CA GLY A 61 6.57 9.28 -3.09
C GLY A 61 5.81 8.18 -3.83
N LEU A 62 6.43 7.03 -4.03
CA LEU A 62 5.81 5.90 -4.74
C LEU A 62 4.77 5.16 -3.89
N PRO A 63 3.72 4.59 -4.50
CA PRO A 63 2.78 3.68 -3.84
C PRO A 63 3.39 2.28 -3.64
N PRO A 64 2.74 1.36 -2.89
CA PRO A 64 3.24 0.01 -2.62
C PRO A 64 3.67 -0.81 -3.85
N SER A 65 3.06 -0.59 -5.02
CA SER A 65 3.44 -1.25 -6.28
C SER A 65 4.78 -0.79 -6.83
N GLY A 66 5.28 0.36 -6.37
CA GLY A 66 6.45 1.05 -6.92
C GLY A 66 6.17 1.81 -8.23
N ARG A 67 4.92 1.84 -8.73
CA ARG A 67 4.56 2.50 -10.00
C ARG A 67 3.41 3.49 -9.81
N GLY A 68 3.77 4.76 -9.69
CA GLY A 68 2.79 5.84 -9.61
C GLY A 68 3.22 6.94 -8.66
N LEU A 69 2.24 7.66 -8.15
CA LEU A 69 2.41 8.74 -7.20
C LEU A 69 1.45 8.57 -6.02
N GLN A 70 1.99 8.71 -4.83
CA GLN A 70 1.25 8.73 -3.58
C GLN A 70 1.61 10.00 -2.80
N VAL A 71 0.57 10.70 -2.36
CA VAL A 71 0.66 11.80 -1.39
C VAL A 71 -0.15 11.39 -0.17
N SER A 72 0.48 11.31 1.00
CA SER A 72 -0.19 10.93 2.23
C SER A 72 0.40 11.65 3.43
N ILE A 73 -0.47 12.13 4.30
CA ILE A 73 -0.14 12.82 5.54
C ILE A 73 -0.44 11.85 6.68
N LEU A 74 0.62 11.26 7.25
CA LEU A 74 0.54 10.30 8.37
C LEU A 74 -0.35 9.07 8.13
N GLY A 75 -0.76 8.79 6.88
CA GLY A 75 -1.78 7.78 6.58
C GLY A 75 -3.19 8.18 7.06
N VAL A 76 -3.40 9.45 7.42
CA VAL A 76 -4.68 10.01 7.87
C VAL A 76 -5.44 10.61 6.69
N ALA A 77 -4.76 11.27 5.76
CA ALA A 77 -5.37 11.80 4.55
C ALA A 77 -4.38 11.64 3.40
N GLY A 78 -4.84 11.13 2.25
CA GLY A 78 -3.98 10.93 1.11
C GLY A 78 -4.69 10.58 -0.17
N VAL A 79 -3.96 10.68 -1.27
CA VAL A 79 -4.37 10.29 -2.62
C VAL A 79 -3.25 9.46 -3.23
N THR A 80 -3.62 8.38 -3.90
CA THR A 80 -2.73 7.51 -4.63
C THR A 80 -3.20 7.37 -6.07
N VAL A 81 -2.27 7.47 -7.01
CA VAL A 81 -2.51 7.20 -8.42
C VAL A 81 -1.42 6.26 -8.91
N GLY A 82 -1.78 5.05 -9.33
CA GLY A 82 -0.83 4.03 -9.78
C GLY A 82 -1.41 3.18 -10.92
N ALA A 83 -0.56 2.46 -11.63
CA ALA A 83 -1.03 1.54 -12.67
C ALA A 83 -1.69 0.31 -12.03
N GLU A 84 -1.15 -0.16 -10.92
CA GLU A 84 -1.62 -1.29 -10.13
C GLU A 84 -2.72 -0.87 -9.14
N GLU A 85 -2.54 0.25 -8.42
CA GLU A 85 -3.52 0.75 -7.43
C GLU A 85 -4.71 1.50 -8.05
N GLY A 86 -4.61 1.93 -9.31
CA GLY A 86 -5.58 2.83 -9.93
C GLY A 86 -5.63 4.19 -9.24
N PHE A 87 -6.83 4.75 -9.05
CA PHE A 87 -7.05 5.99 -8.30
C PHE A 87 -7.66 5.68 -6.93
N GLU A 88 -6.95 6.03 -5.85
CA GLU A 88 -7.38 5.77 -4.48
C GLU A 88 -7.31 7.03 -3.61
N VAL A 89 -8.30 7.20 -2.74
CA VAL A 89 -8.36 8.24 -1.71
C VAL A 89 -8.41 7.57 -0.35
N ASN A 90 -7.55 8.03 0.56
CA ASN A 90 -7.51 7.63 1.96
C ASN A 90 -8.00 8.79 2.83
N LEU A 91 -9.00 8.56 3.68
CA LEU A 91 -9.39 9.49 4.73
C LEU A 91 -9.65 8.74 6.03
N LEU A 92 -8.93 9.08 7.08
CA LEU A 92 -8.98 8.47 8.41
C LEU A 92 -8.82 6.94 8.39
N GLY A 93 -8.02 6.42 7.44
CA GLY A 93 -7.83 4.98 7.25
C GLY A 93 -8.91 4.31 6.39
N LEU A 94 -9.92 5.06 5.96
CA LEU A 94 -10.92 4.62 5.00
C LEU A 94 -10.38 4.83 3.58
N ASN A 95 -10.02 3.74 2.94
CA ASN A 95 -9.56 3.74 1.56
C ASN A 95 -10.72 3.44 0.61
N MET A 96 -10.83 4.24 -0.44
CA MET A 96 -11.81 4.06 -1.51
C MET A 96 -11.19 4.45 -2.85
N GLY A 97 -11.55 3.75 -3.91
CA GLY A 97 -10.90 3.96 -5.19
C GLY A 97 -11.37 3.05 -6.31
N VAL A 98 -10.77 3.20 -7.47
CA VAL A 98 -11.02 2.39 -8.66
C VAL A 98 -9.70 1.90 -9.25
N ASP A 99 -9.59 0.59 -9.41
CA ASP A 99 -8.48 -0.03 -10.15
C ASP A 99 -8.75 0.06 -11.65
N PHE A 100 -7.69 0.16 -12.46
CA PHE A 100 -7.82 0.15 -13.91
C PHE A 100 -7.58 -1.22 -14.53
N THR A 101 -6.79 -2.10 -13.91
CA THR A 101 -6.42 -3.40 -14.50
C THR A 101 -6.16 -4.48 -13.44
N PRO A 102 -7.09 -5.42 -13.22
CA PRO A 102 -8.48 -5.44 -13.71
C PRO A 102 -9.30 -4.29 -13.12
N PHE A 103 -10.37 -3.88 -13.79
CA PHE A 103 -11.26 -2.86 -13.26
C PHE A 103 -11.97 -3.37 -12.00
N ARG A 104 -11.72 -2.74 -10.85
CA ARG A 104 -12.31 -3.12 -9.55
C ARG A 104 -12.65 -1.88 -8.74
N LEU A 105 -13.76 -1.93 -8.02
CA LEU A 105 -14.12 -0.89 -7.05
C LEU A 105 -13.53 -1.25 -5.69
N ARG A 106 -12.74 -0.34 -5.10
CA ARG A 106 -12.23 -0.46 -3.73
C ARG A 106 -13.19 0.24 -2.78
N LEU A 107 -13.68 -0.52 -1.80
CA LEU A 107 -14.54 0.00 -0.75
C LEU A 107 -13.84 -0.07 0.62
N PRO A 108 -14.13 0.89 1.51
CA PRO A 108 -13.65 0.82 2.87
C PRO A 108 -14.22 -0.42 3.56
N PHE A 109 -13.43 -1.01 4.46
CA PHE A 109 -13.72 -2.24 5.22
C PHE A 109 -13.82 -3.54 4.40
N ILE A 110 -14.38 -3.49 3.19
CA ILE A 110 -14.67 -4.65 2.34
C ILE A 110 -13.46 -5.03 1.48
N GLY A 111 -12.66 -4.06 1.04
CA GLY A 111 -11.58 -4.29 0.07
C GLY A 111 -12.06 -4.09 -1.37
N GLY A 112 -11.43 -4.79 -2.33
CA GLY A 112 -11.88 -4.79 -3.72
C GLY A 112 -13.20 -5.56 -3.89
N LEU A 113 -14.13 -5.07 -4.70
CA LEU A 113 -15.30 -5.84 -5.12
C LEU A 113 -14.97 -6.57 -6.43
N GLY A 114 -14.98 -7.91 -6.39
CA GLY A 114 -14.72 -8.78 -7.55
C GLY A 114 -14.32 -10.20 -7.15
N ASN A 115 -14.27 -11.12 -8.12
CA ASN A 115 -14.04 -12.56 -7.90
C ASN A 115 -12.57 -12.93 -7.55
N ASP A 116 -11.67 -11.96 -7.44
CA ASP A 116 -10.22 -12.17 -7.26
C ASP A 116 -9.69 -11.71 -5.89
N ASN A 117 -10.57 -11.58 -4.89
CA ASN A 117 -10.15 -11.26 -3.52
C ASN A 117 -9.40 -12.40 -2.82
N LEU A 118 -9.43 -13.60 -3.41
CA LEU A 118 -8.70 -14.77 -2.98
C LEU A 118 -7.67 -15.11 -4.04
N GLN A 119 -6.48 -15.51 -3.59
CA GLN A 119 -5.47 -16.10 -4.45
C GLN A 119 -6.13 -17.29 -5.16
N GLN A 120 -6.38 -17.16 -6.46
CA GLN A 120 -6.83 -18.29 -7.24
C GLN A 120 -5.64 -19.21 -7.38
N ASP A 121 -5.65 -20.31 -6.62
CA ASP A 121 -4.76 -21.45 -6.85
C ASP A 121 -5.11 -22.03 -8.23
N LYS A 122 -4.53 -21.45 -9.28
CA LYS A 122 -4.46 -22.08 -10.59
C LYS A 122 -3.17 -22.92 -10.58
N PRO A 123 -3.28 -24.26 -10.56
CA PRO A 123 -2.12 -25.15 -10.64
C PRO A 123 -1.35 -24.98 -11.95
#